data_AF-A0A6G3X223-F1
#
_entry.id   AF-A0A6G3X223-F1
#
_cell.length_a   1.000
_cell.length_b   1.000
_cell.length_c   1.000
_cell.angle_alpha   90.00
_cell.angle_beta   90.00
_cell.angle_gamma   90.00
#
_symmetry.space_group_name_H-M   'P 1'
#
loop_
_entity.id
_entity.type
_entity.pdbx_description
1 polymer ?
#
loop_
_entity_poly.entity_id
_entity_poly.type
_entity_poly.pdbx_seq_one_letter_code
_entity_poly.pdbx_strand_id
1 'polypeptide(L)'
;MGVNVSVVAIDAGNSKTDVALIGEDGTVLSTARGGGFQPPVVGVEAAIDVLAAALDRAVAELPAPPTRSGHVSACLANADLPVEEAELAGALERRGWGSSVEVRNDTFA
;
A
#
# COMPACT_ATOMS: atom_id res chain seq x y z
N MET A 1 -3.28 19.47 -14.54
CA MET A 1 -2.05 18.67 -14.41
C MET A 1 -2.22 17.82 -13.16
N GLY A 2 -2.27 16.50 -13.28
CA GLY A 2 -2.26 15.60 -12.13
C GLY A 2 -0.82 15.38 -11.65
N VAL A 3 -0.66 14.88 -10.43
CA VAL A 3 0.64 14.40 -9.95
C VAL A 3 0.87 12.99 -10.51
N ASN A 4 2.05 12.74 -11.05
CA ASN A 4 2.41 11.42 -11.56
C ASN A 4 3.01 10.57 -10.45
N VAL A 5 2.24 9.61 -9.94
CA VAL A 5 2.71 8.65 -8.93
C VAL A 5 3.17 7.40 -9.67
N SER A 6 4.47 7.10 -9.60
CA SER A 6 5.03 5.89 -10.19
C SER A 6 4.82 4.68 -9.29
N VAL A 7 5.08 4.84 -7.98
CA VAL A 7 4.98 3.75 -7.00
C VAL A 7 4.17 4.17 -5.78
N VAL A 8 3.29 3.28 -5.33
CA VAL A 8 2.68 3.29 -3.99
C VAL A 8 3.45 2.29 -3.15
N ALA A 9 4.26 2.77 -2.21
CA ALA A 9 5.00 1.92 -1.28
C ALA A 9 4.22 1.82 0.04
N ILE A 10 4.04 0.59 0.53
CA ILE A 10 3.32 0.28 1.77
C ILE A 10 4.21 -0.59 2.65
N ASP A 11 4.45 -0.16 3.89
CA ASP A 11 5.06 -0.94 4.97
C ASP A 11 4.02 -1.09 6.08
N ALA A 12 3.51 -2.30 6.30
CA ALA A 12 2.43 -2.54 7.24
C ALA A 12 2.81 -3.63 8.25
N GLY A 13 3.13 -3.19 9.47
CA GLY A 13 3.28 -4.08 10.62
C GLY A 13 1.97 -4.28 11.37
N ASN A 14 1.99 -5.16 12.37
CA ASN A 14 0.83 -5.42 13.24
C ASN A 14 0.28 -4.19 13.99
N SER A 15 1.10 -3.14 14.18
CA SER A 15 0.73 -1.95 14.97
C SER A 15 0.53 -0.68 14.15
N LYS A 16 1.14 -0.58 12.96
CA LYS A 16 1.12 0.64 12.12
C LYS A 16 1.28 0.29 10.65
N THR A 17 0.81 1.18 9.80
CA THR A 17 1.04 1.19 8.35
C THR A 17 1.67 2.51 7.96
N ASP A 18 2.79 2.49 7.27
CA ASP A 18 3.41 3.63 6.61
C ASP A 18 3.18 3.53 5.09
N VAL A 19 2.73 4.62 4.46
CA VAL A 19 2.51 4.72 3.01
C VAL A 19 3.35 5.87 2.45
N ALA A 20 3.99 5.65 1.31
CA ALA A 20 4.67 6.68 0.53
C ALA A 20 4.21 6.65 -0.93
N LEU A 21 3.91 7.83 -1.48
CA LEU A 21 3.67 8.02 -2.92
C LEU A 21 4.97 8.53 -3.56
N ILE A 22 5.45 7.84 -4.58
CA ILE A 22 6.79 8.07 -5.14
C ILE A 22 6.67 8.42 -6.62
N GLY A 23 7.39 9.46 -7.05
CA GLY A 23 7.48 9.90 -8.45
C GLY A 23 8.39 9.00 -9.30
N GLU A 24 8.38 9.22 -10.62
CA GLU A 24 9.21 8.45 -11.56
C GLU A 24 10.73 8.61 -11.34
N ASP A 25 11.14 9.74 -10.76
CA ASP A 25 12.53 10.04 -10.41
C ASP A 25 12.95 9.53 -9.02
N GLY A 26 12.06 8.81 -8.32
CA GLY A 26 12.28 8.33 -6.96
C GLY A 26 11.99 9.35 -5.87
N THR A 27 11.52 10.56 -6.21
CA THR A 27 11.13 11.58 -5.23
C THR A 27 9.92 11.10 -4.43
N VAL A 28 9.96 11.22 -3.10
CA VAL A 28 8.79 11.02 -2.24
C VAL A 28 7.88 12.24 -2.35
N LEU A 29 6.70 12.04 -2.92
CA LEU A 29 5.71 13.09 -3.20
C LEU A 29 4.84 13.38 -1.97
N SER A 30 4.46 12.34 -1.24
CA SER A 30 3.74 12.43 0.03
C SER A 30 3.91 11.15 0.85
N THR A 31 3.65 11.26 2.15
CA THR A 31 3.62 10.11 3.06
C THR A 31 2.44 10.22 4.02
N ALA A 32 1.98 9.09 4.54
CA ALA A 32 1.02 9.06 5.62
C ALA A 32 1.21 7.81 6.48
N ARG A 33 0.71 7.88 7.71
CA ARG A 33 0.65 6.75 8.64
C ARG A 33 -0.78 6.37 8.97
N GLY A 34 -1.03 5.09 9.20
CA GLY A 34 -2.30 4.52 9.63
C GLY A 34 -2.15 3.44 10.70
N GLY A 35 -3.28 2.77 10.98
CA GLY A 35 -3.34 1.66 11.94
C GLY A 35 -2.58 0.43 11.48
N GLY A 36 -2.56 -0.60 12.33
CA GLY A 36 -1.88 -1.86 12.06
C GLY A 36 -2.64 -2.79 11.10
N PHE A 37 -1.88 -3.70 10.49
CA PHE A 37 -2.39 -4.70 9.56
C PHE A 37 -2.42 -6.08 10.24
N GLN A 38 -3.63 -6.55 10.61
CA GLN A 38 -3.82 -7.78 11.39
C GLN A 38 -4.89 -8.71 10.78
N PRO A 39 -4.71 -9.21 9.54
CA PRO A 39 -5.69 -10.05 8.88
C PRO A 39 -6.13 -11.30 9.66
N PRO A 40 -5.30 -11.97 10.50
CA PRO A 40 -5.77 -13.09 11.31
C PRO A 40 -6.81 -12.71 12.37
N VAL A 41 -6.85 -11.43 12.78
CA VAL A 41 -7.75 -10.94 13.83
C VAL A 41 -9.05 -10.38 13.24
N VAL A 42 -8.94 -9.60 12.16
CA VAL A 42 -10.07 -8.84 11.60
C VAL A 42 -10.54 -9.33 10.22
N GLY A 43 -9.83 -10.30 9.62
CA GLY A 43 -10.03 -10.74 8.25
C GLY A 43 -9.30 -9.87 7.23
N VAL A 44 -9.04 -10.42 6.04
CA VAL A 44 -8.25 -9.76 4.98
C VAL A 44 -8.88 -8.45 4.53
N GLU A 45 -10.18 -8.44 4.20
CA GLU A 45 -10.81 -7.24 3.64
C GLU A 45 -10.80 -6.04 4.61
N ALA A 46 -11.08 -6.28 5.90
CA ALA A 46 -11.00 -5.25 6.92
C ALA A 46 -9.56 -4.77 7.18
N ALA A 47 -8.58 -5.67 7.08
CA ALA A 47 -7.17 -5.29 7.18
C ALA A 47 -6.73 -4.44 5.97
N ILE A 48 -7.20 -4.75 4.76
CA ILE A 48 -6.94 -3.95 3.55
C ILE A 48 -7.59 -2.55 3.67
N ASP A 49 -8.74 -2.41 4.32
CA ASP A 49 -9.36 -1.09 4.58
C ASP A 49 -8.46 -0.19 5.45
N VAL A 50 -7.62 -0.75 6.33
CA VAL A 50 -6.63 0.02 7.10
C VAL A 50 -5.56 0.61 6.18
N LEU A 51 -5.08 -0.17 5.21
CA LEU A 51 -4.12 0.29 4.20
C LEU A 51 -4.75 1.36 3.31
N ALA A 52 -6.02 1.17 2.90
CA ALA A 52 -6.79 2.13 2.12
C ALA A 52 -6.86 3.49 2.83
N ALA A 53 -7.18 3.49 4.12
CA ALA A 53 -7.26 4.71 4.90
C ALA A 53 -5.91 5.43 5.04
N ALA A 54 -4.79 4.71 5.06
CA ALA A 54 -3.45 5.31 5.06
C ALA A 54 -3.12 5.89 3.67
N LEU A 55 -3.45 5.17 2.60
CA LEU A 55 -3.28 5.62 1.23
C LEU A 55 -4.09 6.88 0.92
N ASP A 56 -5.36 6.92 1.33
CA ASP A 56 -6.25 8.08 1.13
C ASP A 56 -5.67 9.34 1.80
N ARG A 57 -5.06 9.20 2.99
CA ARG A 57 -4.37 10.31 3.65
C ARG A 57 -3.16 10.77 2.84
N ALA A 58 -2.33 9.85 2.34
CA ALA A 58 -1.17 10.22 1.52
C ALA A 58 -1.60 10.92 0.22
N VAL A 59 -2.70 10.48 -0.40
CA VAL A 59 -3.27 11.10 -1.60
C VAL A 59 -3.82 12.50 -1.29
N ALA A 60 -4.44 12.71 -0.12
CA ALA A 60 -4.97 14.01 0.28
C ALA A 60 -3.90 15.09 0.48
N GLU A 61 -2.66 14.70 0.79
CA GLU A 61 -1.51 15.61 0.92
C GLU A 61 -0.89 16.00 -0.44
N LEU A 62 -1.31 15.38 -1.56
CA LEU A 62 -0.83 15.77 -2.87
C LEU A 62 -1.41 17.13 -3.31
N PRO A 63 -0.63 17.97 -4.03
CA PRO A 63 -1.10 19.26 -4.52
C PRO A 63 -2.18 19.16 -5.61
N ALA A 64 -2.36 17.98 -6.21
CA ALA A 64 -3.41 17.66 -7.17
C ALA A 64 -3.70 16.15 -7.16
N PRO A 65 -4.88 15.71 -7.63
CA PRO A 65 -5.18 14.29 -7.72
C PRO A 65 -4.14 13.51 -8.56
N PRO A 66 -3.80 12.27 -8.16
CA PRO A 66 -2.92 11.43 -8.96
C PRO A 66 -3.64 10.97 -10.23
N THR A 67 -2.94 10.97 -11.37
CA THR A 67 -3.54 10.56 -12.65
C THR A 67 -3.68 9.05 -12.80
N ARG A 68 -2.76 8.28 -12.21
CA ARG A 68 -2.80 6.82 -11.98
C ARG A 68 -1.47 6.44 -11.32
N SER A 69 -1.47 5.48 -10.40
CA SER A 69 -0.26 4.85 -9.88
C SER A 69 0.25 3.76 -10.83
N GLY A 70 1.56 3.69 -11.03
CA GLY A 70 2.20 2.65 -11.84
C GLY A 70 2.18 1.28 -11.15
N HIS A 71 2.80 1.19 -9.98
CA HIS A 71 3.01 -0.05 -9.25
C HIS A 71 2.69 0.09 -7.76
N VAL A 72 2.17 -0.96 -7.13
CA VAL A 72 2.05 -1.08 -5.67
C VAL A 72 3.09 -2.07 -5.17
N SER A 73 3.99 -1.60 -4.30
CA SER A 73 4.96 -2.44 -3.59
C SER A 73 4.58 -2.47 -2.12
N ALA A 74 4.13 -3.62 -1.62
CA ALA A 74 3.62 -3.76 -0.26
C ALA A 74 4.40 -4.81 0.54
N CYS A 75 5.06 -4.38 1.61
CA CYS A 75 5.66 -5.26 2.60
C CYS A 75 4.71 -5.34 3.80
N LEU A 76 4.11 -6.51 4.02
CA LEU A 76 2.97 -6.71 4.93
C LEU A 76 3.28 -7.78 5.98
N ALA A 77 2.98 -7.49 7.23
CA ALA A 77 2.98 -8.47 8.30
C ALA A 77 1.96 -9.58 8.02
N ASN A 78 2.24 -10.79 8.48
CA ASN A 78 1.39 -11.98 8.29
C ASN A 78 1.33 -12.45 6.81
N ALA A 79 2.24 -11.98 5.96
CA ALA A 79 2.51 -12.55 4.64
C ALA A 79 3.76 -13.45 4.74
N ASP A 80 3.68 -14.50 5.57
CA ASP A 80 4.83 -15.33 5.94
C ASP A 80 5.10 -16.45 4.92
N LEU A 81 4.05 -16.87 4.20
CA LEU A 81 4.10 -17.93 3.20
C LEU A 81 3.81 -17.39 1.78
N PRO A 82 4.37 -18.01 0.72
CA PRO A 82 4.09 -17.59 -0.65
C PRO A 82 2.60 -17.57 -1.03
N VAL A 83 1.80 -18.45 -0.43
CA VAL A 83 0.34 -18.47 -0.66
C VAL A 83 -0.34 -17.25 -0.02
N GLU A 84 0.13 -16.79 1.14
CA GLU A 84 -0.39 -15.61 1.82
C GLU A 84 -0.01 -14.34 1.04
N GLU A 85 1.23 -14.25 0.55
CA GLU A 85 1.65 -13.18 -0.37
C GLU A 85 0.74 -13.11 -1.61
N ALA A 86 0.45 -14.27 -2.24
CA ALA A 86 -0.39 -14.33 -3.43
C ALA A 86 -1.86 -13.96 -3.14
N GLU A 87 -2.42 -14.40 -2.01
CA GLU A 87 -3.78 -14.05 -1.60
C GLU A 87 -3.92 -12.55 -1.31
N LEU A 88 -2.96 -11.97 -0.60
CA LEU A 88 -2.92 -10.54 -0.31
C LEU A 88 -2.68 -9.69 -1.57
N ALA A 89 -1.80 -10.15 -2.48
CA ALA A 89 -1.61 -9.50 -3.77
C ALA A 89 -2.91 -9.47 -4.57
N GLY A 90 -3.62 -10.60 -4.65
CA GLY A 90 -4.94 -10.66 -5.29
C GLY A 90 -5.98 -9.76 -4.62
N ALA A 91 -5.91 -9.57 -3.30
CA ALA A 91 -6.79 -8.63 -2.58
C ALA A 91 -6.49 -7.17 -2.93
N LEU A 92 -5.22 -6.79 -2.99
CA LEU A 92 -4.79 -5.45 -3.40
C LEU A 92 -5.08 -5.17 -4.88
N GLU A 93 -4.90 -6.15 -5.76
CA GLU A 93 -5.24 -6.03 -7.19
C GLU A 93 -6.73 -5.68 -7.39
N ARG A 94 -7.63 -6.31 -6.62
CA ARG A 94 -9.07 -6.02 -6.67
C ARG A 94 -9.39 -4.58 -6.25
N ARG A 95 -8.53 -3.93 -5.46
CA ARG A 95 -8.70 -2.51 -5.07
C ARG A 95 -8.31 -1.54 -6.20
N GLY A 96 -7.51 -1.98 -7.17
CA GLY A 96 -7.14 -1.16 -8.33
C GLY A 96 -6.21 0.02 -8.00
N TRP A 97 -5.42 -0.07 -6.93
CA TRP A 97 -4.49 0.98 -6.49
C TRP A 97 -3.23 1.13 -7.35
N GLY A 98 -3.11 0.40 -8.46
CA GLY A 98 -1.97 0.46 -9.37
C GLY A 98 -2.22 -0.40 -10.60
N SER A 99 -1.28 -0.38 -11.56
CA SER A 99 -1.34 -1.26 -12.73
C SER A 99 -0.68 -2.62 -12.52
N SER A 100 0.14 -2.75 -11.46
CA SER A 100 0.71 -4.00 -10.96
C SER A 100 0.85 -3.94 -9.44
N VAL A 101 0.90 -5.12 -8.81
CA VAL A 101 1.04 -5.28 -7.36
C VAL A 101 2.13 -6.31 -7.08
N GLU A 102 3.02 -6.01 -6.13
CA GLU A 102 3.91 -6.98 -5.50
C GLU A 102 3.70 -6.93 -3.98
N VAL A 103 3.54 -8.11 -3.38
CA VAL A 103 3.45 -8.28 -1.92
C VAL A 103 4.63 -9.11 -1.45
N ARG A 104 5.22 -8.69 -0.33
CA ARG A 104 6.22 -9.42 0.44
C ARG A 104 5.90 -9.36 1.93
N ASN A 105 6.55 -10.21 2.71
CA ASN A 105 6.61 -10.06 4.15
C ASN A 105 7.19 -8.69 4.58
N ASP A 106 6.73 -8.13 5.70
CA ASP A 106 7.23 -6.86 6.26
C ASP A 106 8.72 -6.89 6.61
N THR A 107 9.29 -8.07 6.82
CA THR A 107 10.74 -8.24 7.05
C THR A 107 11.63 -7.87 5.86
N PHE A 108 11.06 -7.67 4.65
CA PHE A 108 11.80 -7.25 3.45
C PHE A 108 11.80 -5.72 3.19
N ALA A 109 11.13 -4.94 4.04
CA ALA A 109 11.01 -3.49 3.91
C ALA A 109 12.32 -2.72 4.14
#